data_AF-A0A2D4NC87-F1
#
_entry.id   AF-A0A2D4NC87-F1
#
_cell.length_a   1.000
_cell.length_b   1.000
_cell.length_c   1.000
_cell.angle_alpha   90.00
_cell.angle_beta   90.00
_cell.angle_gamma   90.00
#
_symmetry.space_group_name_H-M   'P 1'
#
loop_
_entity.id
_entity.type
_entity.pdbx_description
1 polymer ?
#
loop_
_entity_poly.entity_id
_entity_poly.type
_entity_poly.pdbx_seq_one_letter_code
_entity_poly.pdbx_strand_id
1 'polypeptide(L)'
;VQTSKQRSLETAMAFVARNTFKRARSGFLMRKVAVFFTNGPTRASQQLNEAVLRLYNAGVVPVFLTNREDRALTNALQINNTGGQTFAFTGGAGQLAATLRRVFTCHICLDVCDPDPSCGIQRGGFSRDRRAAPTDVDIDIAFILDSSESTTQMQFKEIK
;
A
#
# COMPACT_ATOMS: atom_id res chain seq x y z
N VAL A 1 -25.66 -0.16 5.35
CA VAL A 1 -25.31 -1.29 4.46
C VAL A 1 -24.27 -2.12 5.18
N GLN A 2 -24.63 -3.33 5.59
CA GLN A 2 -23.71 -4.30 6.19
C GLN A 2 -23.50 -5.40 5.15
N THR A 3 -22.25 -5.75 4.91
CA THR A 3 -21.81 -6.69 3.86
C THR A 3 -21.62 -8.08 4.46
N SER A 4 -22.03 -9.14 3.76
CA SER A 4 -21.82 -10.53 4.17
C SER A 4 -20.55 -11.15 3.58
N LYS A 5 -19.71 -10.34 2.91
CA LYS A 5 -18.50 -10.84 2.25
C LYS A 5 -17.39 -11.08 3.26
N GLN A 6 -16.83 -12.29 3.21
CA GLN A 6 -15.64 -12.63 3.97
C GLN A 6 -14.44 -11.81 3.52
N ARG A 7 -13.60 -11.42 4.47
CA ARG A 7 -12.34 -10.71 4.20
C ARG A 7 -11.34 -11.59 3.46
N SER A 8 -10.78 -11.09 2.36
CA SER A 8 -9.67 -11.72 1.66
C SER A 8 -8.72 -10.66 1.10
N LEU A 9 -7.69 -10.33 1.88
CA LEU A 9 -6.69 -9.31 1.50
C LEU A 9 -5.83 -9.79 0.34
N GLU A 10 -5.46 -11.07 0.34
CA GLU A 10 -4.64 -11.74 -0.68
C GLU A 10 -5.29 -11.66 -2.05
N THR A 11 -6.60 -11.93 -2.11
CA THR A 11 -7.38 -11.83 -3.35
C THR A 11 -7.49 -10.38 -3.82
N ALA A 12 -7.70 -9.43 -2.90
CA ALA A 12 -7.74 -8.01 -3.23
C ALA A 12 -6.40 -7.51 -3.80
N MET A 13 -5.27 -7.87 -3.17
CA MET A 13 -3.93 -7.56 -3.67
C MET A 13 -3.68 -8.15 -5.06
N ALA A 14 -4.02 -9.43 -5.27
CA ALA A 14 -3.89 -10.07 -6.58
C ALA A 14 -4.77 -9.39 -7.64
N PHE A 15 -5.97 -8.95 -7.28
CA PHE A 15 -6.86 -8.20 -8.17
C PHE A 15 -6.24 -6.86 -8.55
N VAL A 16 -5.67 -6.12 -7.58
CA VAL A 16 -5.02 -4.82 -7.83
C VAL A 16 -3.84 -4.96 -8.79
N ALA A 17 -2.95 -5.91 -8.48
CA ALA A 17 -1.78 -6.21 -9.32
C ALA A 17 -2.19 -6.51 -10.76
N ARG A 18 -3.29 -7.27 -10.94
CA ARG A 18 -3.71 -7.72 -12.27
C ARG A 18 -4.61 -6.73 -13.00
N ASN A 19 -5.42 -5.90 -12.33
CA ASN A 19 -6.53 -5.21 -13.00
C ASN A 19 -6.57 -3.70 -12.77
N THR A 20 -6.20 -3.21 -11.59
CA THR A 20 -6.43 -1.80 -11.23
C THR A 20 -5.63 -0.84 -12.09
N PHE A 21 -4.37 -1.18 -12.39
CA PHE A 21 -3.47 -0.33 -13.17
C PHE A 21 -3.26 -0.80 -14.62
N LYS A 22 -4.18 -1.60 -15.18
CA LYS A 22 -4.08 -2.09 -16.58
C LYS A 22 -4.29 -1.00 -17.63
N ARG A 23 -5.18 -0.05 -17.34
CA ARG A 23 -5.57 1.05 -18.24
C ARG A 23 -4.97 2.41 -17.85
N ALA A 24 -4.17 2.42 -16.79
CA ALA A 24 -3.22 3.49 -16.52
C ALA A 24 -2.37 3.74 -17.77
N ARG A 25 -1.91 4.99 -18.00
CA ARG A 25 -0.98 5.27 -19.10
C ARG A 25 0.15 4.26 -19.01
N SER A 26 0.40 3.52 -20.09
CA SER A 26 1.51 2.57 -20.16
C SER A 26 2.82 3.35 -20.35
N GLY A 27 3.15 4.19 -19.37
CA GLY A 27 4.41 4.92 -19.31
C GLY A 27 5.36 4.19 -18.37
N PHE A 28 6.58 3.96 -18.83
CA PHE A 28 7.69 3.48 -17.99
C PHE A 28 7.97 4.41 -16.80
N LEU A 29 7.53 5.68 -16.89
CA LEU A 29 7.76 6.72 -15.88
C LEU A 29 6.64 6.80 -14.81
N MET A 30 5.62 5.94 -14.88
CA MET A 30 4.46 6.02 -13.98
C MET A 30 4.73 5.29 -12.67
N ARG A 31 4.57 5.99 -11.54
CA ARG A 31 4.59 5.36 -10.21
C ARG A 31 3.19 4.86 -9.85
N LYS A 32 3.06 3.58 -9.50
CA LYS A 32 1.79 2.98 -9.08
C LYS A 32 1.77 2.75 -7.58
N VAL A 33 0.82 3.37 -6.89
CA VAL A 33 0.66 3.23 -5.44
C VAL A 33 -0.72 2.71 -5.11
N ALA A 34 -0.80 1.64 -4.33
CA ALA A 34 -2.06 1.08 -3.85
C ALA A 34 -2.14 1.24 -2.33
N VAL A 35 -3.05 2.09 -1.86
CA VAL A 35 -3.30 2.34 -0.44
C VAL A 35 -4.45 1.45 0.03
N PHE A 36 -4.14 0.46 0.86
CA PHE A 36 -5.09 -0.49 1.41
C PHE A 36 -5.48 -0.08 2.82
N PHE A 37 -6.76 0.20 3.05
CA PHE A 37 -7.35 0.33 4.36
C PHE A 37 -7.88 -1.03 4.80
N THR A 38 -7.24 -1.65 5.78
CA THR A 38 -7.61 -3.01 6.21
C THR A 38 -8.01 -3.03 7.67
N ASN A 39 -9.06 -3.78 8.00
CA ASN A 39 -9.70 -3.71 9.31
C ASN A 39 -9.52 -4.99 10.15
N GLY A 40 -8.49 -5.79 9.88
CA GLY A 40 -8.25 -7.01 10.65
C GLY A 40 -6.82 -7.54 10.53
N PRO A 41 -6.41 -8.43 11.45
CA PRO A 41 -5.09 -9.04 11.40
C PRO A 41 -4.95 -9.92 10.16
N THR A 42 -3.76 -9.94 9.60
CA THR A 42 -3.39 -10.83 8.50
C THR A 42 -2.72 -12.08 9.08
N ARG A 43 -2.98 -13.24 8.47
CA ARG A 43 -2.32 -14.49 8.86
C ARG A 43 -1.14 -14.73 7.92
N ALA A 44 0.02 -15.02 8.50
CA ALA A 44 1.19 -15.43 7.71
C ALA A 44 0.84 -16.70 6.93
N SER A 45 0.92 -16.63 5.60
CA SER A 45 0.56 -17.71 4.69
C SER A 45 1.35 -17.60 3.40
N GLN A 46 1.47 -18.71 2.65
CA GLN A 46 2.08 -18.67 1.32
C GLN A 46 1.30 -17.77 0.38
N GLN A 47 -0.03 -17.78 0.48
CA GLN A 47 -0.94 -16.96 -0.32
C GLN A 47 -0.69 -15.45 -0.10
N LEU A 48 -0.41 -15.04 1.14
CA LEU A 48 -0.05 -13.66 1.46
C LEU A 48 1.24 -13.24 0.74
N ASN A 49 2.28 -14.07 0.86
CA ASN A 49 3.58 -13.79 0.23
C ASN A 49 3.48 -13.76 -1.30
N GLU A 50 2.73 -14.68 -1.90
CA GLU A 50 2.46 -14.67 -3.33
C GLU A 50 1.72 -13.41 -3.78
N ALA A 51 0.73 -12.95 -3.01
CA ALA A 51 -0.02 -11.75 -3.34
C ALA A 51 0.84 -10.49 -3.26
N VAL A 52 1.72 -10.38 -2.26
CA VAL A 52 2.74 -9.32 -2.16
C VAL A 52 3.70 -9.38 -3.36
N LEU A 53 4.15 -10.58 -3.74
CA LEU A 53 5.05 -10.74 -4.88
C LEU A 53 4.38 -10.37 -6.22
N ARG A 54 3.07 -10.61 -6.36
CA ARG A 54 2.31 -10.17 -7.55
C ARG A 54 2.27 -8.65 -7.65
N LEU A 55 2.11 -7.93 -6.54
CA LEU A 55 2.17 -6.47 -6.52
C LEU A 55 3.56 -5.97 -6.94
N TYR A 56 4.62 -6.57 -6.39
CA TYR A 56 6.00 -6.28 -6.77
C TYR A 56 6.25 -6.49 -8.27
N ASN A 57 5.84 -7.64 -8.81
CA ASN A 57 6.00 -7.95 -10.24
C ASN A 57 5.18 -7.01 -11.15
N ALA A 58 4.08 -6.44 -10.63
CA ALA A 58 3.27 -5.45 -11.32
C ALA A 58 3.81 -4.00 -11.18
N GLY A 59 4.91 -3.80 -10.45
CA GLY A 59 5.47 -2.48 -10.15
C GLY A 59 4.55 -1.62 -9.28
N VAL A 60 3.67 -2.25 -8.48
CA VAL A 60 2.74 -1.55 -7.59
C VAL A 60 3.34 -1.50 -6.19
N VAL A 61 3.50 -0.30 -5.64
CA VAL A 61 3.94 -0.09 -4.25
C VAL A 61 2.72 -0.14 -3.34
N PRO A 62 2.60 -1.14 -2.45
CA PRO A 62 1.47 -1.23 -1.54
C PRO A 62 1.74 -0.49 -0.23
N VAL A 63 0.79 0.34 0.19
CA VAL A 63 0.76 1.01 1.49
C VAL A 63 -0.44 0.49 2.26
N PHE A 64 -0.23 -0.06 3.45
CA PHE A 64 -1.32 -0.58 4.27
C PHE A 64 -1.57 0.35 5.46
N LEU A 65 -2.80 0.82 5.57
CA LEU A 65 -3.33 1.53 6.72
C LEU A 65 -4.16 0.55 7.54
N THR A 66 -3.71 0.25 8.74
CA THR A 66 -4.30 -0.74 9.63
C THR A 66 -4.75 -0.11 10.94
N ASN A 67 -5.82 -0.64 11.52
CA ASN A 67 -6.28 -0.20 12.85
C ASN A 67 -5.39 -0.67 14.02
N ARG A 68 -4.42 -1.55 13.73
CA ARG A 68 -3.50 -2.16 14.71
C ARG A 68 -2.21 -2.59 14.02
N GLU A 69 -1.16 -2.82 14.79
CA GLU A 69 0.09 -3.38 14.26
C GLU A 69 -0.16 -4.78 13.67
N ASP A 70 0.30 -5.00 12.43
CA ASP A 70 0.17 -6.29 11.73
C ASP A 70 1.56 -6.81 11.35
N ARG A 71 2.13 -7.66 12.22
CA ARG A 71 3.47 -8.22 12.03
C ARG A 71 3.55 -9.18 10.85
N ALA A 72 2.50 -9.96 10.60
CA ALA A 72 2.48 -10.89 9.48
C ALA A 72 2.58 -10.15 8.15
N LEU A 73 1.81 -9.07 8.02
CA LEU A 73 1.83 -8.20 6.85
C LEU A 73 3.16 -7.44 6.72
N THR A 74 3.67 -6.86 7.82
CA THR A 74 4.97 -6.18 7.83
C THR A 74 6.10 -7.13 7.39
N ASN A 75 6.10 -8.37 7.86
CA ASN A 75 7.09 -9.36 7.47
C ASN A 75 6.95 -9.77 5.99
N ALA A 76 5.72 -9.93 5.50
CA ALA A 76 5.48 -10.25 4.09
C ALA A 76 5.99 -9.16 3.15
N LEU A 77 5.88 -7.88 3.52
CA LEU A 77 6.37 -6.75 2.72
C LEU A 77 7.90 -6.67 2.61
N GLN A 78 8.63 -7.27 3.56
CA GLN A 78 10.10 -7.30 3.53
C GLN A 78 10.64 -8.27 2.47
N ILE A 79 9.80 -9.20 1.97
CA ILE A 79 10.17 -10.14 0.93
C ILE A 79 10.45 -9.39 -0.37
N ASN A 80 11.62 -9.60 -0.97
CA ASN A 80 12.05 -8.95 -2.22
C ASN A 80 11.97 -7.42 -2.23
N ASN A 81 11.93 -6.81 -1.05
CA ASN A 81 12.05 -5.37 -0.93
C ASN A 81 11.00 -4.60 -1.75
N THR A 82 9.74 -4.89 -1.50
CA THR A 82 8.60 -4.40 -2.30
C THR A 82 8.41 -2.87 -2.32
N GLY A 83 9.20 -2.13 -1.54
CA GLY A 83 9.01 -0.69 -1.30
C GLY A 83 7.74 -0.38 -0.48
N GLY A 84 6.94 -1.38 -0.13
CA GLY A 84 5.70 -1.22 0.61
C GLY A 84 5.92 -1.04 2.11
N GLN A 85 4.95 -0.42 2.77
CA GLN A 85 4.98 -0.17 4.22
C GLN A 85 3.60 -0.37 4.85
N THR A 86 3.59 -0.73 6.13
CA THR A 86 2.40 -0.78 6.98
C THR A 86 2.42 0.39 7.97
N PHE A 87 1.26 1.01 8.19
CA PHE A 87 1.07 2.04 9.19
C PHE A 87 -0.15 1.70 10.03
N ALA A 88 0.07 1.55 11.34
CA ALA A 88 -1.00 1.41 12.30
C ALA A 88 -1.44 2.79 12.81
N PHE A 89 -2.74 3.10 12.71
CA PHE A 89 -3.33 4.31 13.29
C PHE A 89 -4.05 3.95 14.59
N THR A 90 -3.27 3.62 15.63
CA THR A 90 -3.79 3.19 16.94
C THR A 90 -4.14 4.34 17.88
N GLY A 91 -4.03 5.59 17.45
CA GLY A 91 -4.19 6.78 18.28
C GLY A 91 -5.07 7.85 17.65
N GLY A 92 -5.29 8.94 18.39
CA GLY A 92 -6.22 10.00 18.02
C GLY A 92 -5.83 10.79 16.75
N ALA A 93 -6.65 11.77 16.40
CA ALA A 93 -6.55 12.54 15.15
C ALA A 93 -5.13 13.06 14.81
N GLY A 94 -4.32 13.43 15.81
CA GLY A 94 -2.94 13.86 15.61
C GLY A 94 -2.01 12.77 15.06
N GLN A 95 -2.16 11.52 15.52
CA GLN A 95 -1.35 10.40 15.02
C GLN A 95 -1.77 10.03 13.59
N LEU A 96 -3.08 10.09 13.29
CA LEU A 96 -3.58 9.89 11.93
C LEU A 96 -2.98 10.93 10.97
N ALA A 97 -2.99 12.22 11.35
CA ALA A 97 -2.40 13.28 10.55
C ALA A 97 -0.89 13.07 10.30
N ALA A 98 -0.15 12.64 11.32
CA ALA A 98 1.28 12.33 11.18
C ALA A 98 1.52 11.13 10.26
N THR A 99 0.71 10.06 10.38
CA THR A 99 0.77 8.89 9.49
C THR A 99 0.46 9.30 8.05
N LEU A 100 -0.60 10.07 7.81
CA LEU A 100 -0.96 10.54 6.47
C LEU A 100 0.16 11.40 5.88
N ARG A 101 0.74 12.33 6.66
CA ARG A 101 1.89 13.12 6.23
C ARG A 101 3.05 12.22 5.79
N ARG A 102 3.34 11.17 6.55
CA ARG A 102 4.40 10.20 6.21
C ARG A 102 4.08 9.40 4.95
N VAL A 103 2.82 9.01 4.74
CA VAL A 103 2.38 8.36 3.48
C VAL A 103 2.57 9.31 2.31
N PHE A 104 2.17 10.58 2.43
CA PHE A 104 2.38 11.58 1.40
C PHE A 104 3.87 11.75 1.10
N THR A 105 4.69 12.06 2.10
CA THR A 105 6.12 12.31 1.92
C THR A 105 6.89 11.10 1.37
N CYS A 106 6.58 9.88 1.84
CA CYS A 106 7.41 8.71 1.54
C CYS A 106 6.88 7.80 0.43
N HIS A 107 5.61 7.92 0.06
CA HIS A 107 5.01 7.03 -0.95
C HIS A 107 4.39 7.78 -2.13
N ILE A 108 3.82 8.96 -1.92
CA ILE A 108 3.16 9.73 -2.97
C ILE A 108 4.14 10.75 -3.55
N CYS A 109 4.60 11.70 -2.74
CA CYS A 109 5.50 12.79 -3.11
C CYS A 109 6.98 12.44 -2.93
N LEU A 110 7.33 11.15 -2.90
CA LEU A 110 8.71 10.75 -2.63
C LEU A 110 9.62 11.17 -3.78
N ASP A 111 10.53 12.10 -3.46
CA ASP A 111 11.69 12.41 -4.26
C ASP A 111 12.75 11.32 -4.06
N VAL A 112 13.13 10.66 -5.15
CA VAL A 112 14.12 9.59 -5.15
C VAL A 112 15.55 10.14 -5.11
N CYS A 113 15.73 11.36 -5.62
CA CYS A 113 17.00 12.05 -5.65
C CYS A 113 17.31 12.74 -4.31
N ASP A 114 16.28 13.24 -3.62
CA ASP A 114 16.40 13.87 -2.30
C ASP A 114 15.32 13.38 -1.32
N PRO A 115 15.44 12.14 -0.81
CA PRO A 115 14.40 11.58 0.05
C PRO A 115 14.37 12.20 1.43
N ASP A 116 13.17 12.51 1.91
CA ASP A 116 12.97 13.00 3.27
C ASP A 116 13.56 12.00 4.30
N PRO A 117 14.37 12.47 5.27
CA PRO A 117 15.01 11.61 6.27
C PRO A 117 14.03 10.75 7.07
N SER A 118 12.77 11.17 7.20
CA SER A 118 11.72 10.43 7.91
C SER A 118 11.27 9.15 7.19
N CYS A 119 11.60 8.98 5.91
CA CYS A 119 11.22 7.80 5.14
C CYS A 119 12.06 6.55 5.46
N GLY A 120 13.12 6.72 6.26
CA GLY A 120 14.05 5.65 6.61
C GLY A 120 14.95 5.24 5.45
N ILE A 121 15.78 4.21 5.66
CA ILE A 121 16.62 3.66 4.58
C ILE A 121 15.68 3.15 3.49
N GLN A 122 15.70 3.81 2.33
CA GLN A 122 14.99 3.35 1.14
C GLN A 122 15.51 1.96 0.80
N ARG A 123 14.80 0.94 1.28
CA ARG A 123 15.07 -0.41 0.90
C ARG A 123 14.61 -0.47 -0.58
N GLY A 124 15.62 -0.54 -1.44
CA GLY A 124 15.56 -0.34 -2.89
C GLY A 124 14.41 -1.02 -3.64
N GLY A 125 13.64 -0.20 -4.36
CA GLY A 125 12.82 -0.59 -5.49
C GLY A 125 13.25 0.04 -6.82
N PHE A 126 14.15 1.03 -6.82
CA PHE A 126 14.53 1.76 -8.04
C PHE A 126 15.49 1.00 -8.96
N SER A 127 15.80 -0.27 -8.66
CA SER A 127 16.83 -1.03 -9.38
C SER A 127 16.39 -1.59 -10.74
N ARG A 128 15.15 -1.36 -11.19
CA ARG A 128 14.77 -1.58 -12.60
C ARG A 128 14.68 -0.31 -13.43
N ASP A 129 14.57 0.85 -12.80
CA ASP A 129 14.25 2.12 -13.49
C ASP A 129 15.36 3.16 -13.39
N ARG A 130 16.63 2.72 -13.26
CA ARG A 130 17.82 3.60 -13.32
C ARG A 130 18.06 4.27 -14.69
N ARG A 131 17.14 4.18 -15.65
CA ARG A 131 17.29 4.81 -16.98
C ARG A 131 16.48 6.08 -17.21
N ALA A 132 15.67 6.52 -16.26
CA ALA A 132 15.11 7.86 -16.29
C ALA A 132 14.92 8.38 -14.87
N ALA A 133 15.62 9.46 -14.52
CA ALA A 133 15.21 10.27 -13.39
C ALA A 133 13.74 10.65 -13.63
N PRO A 134 12.82 10.48 -12.65
CA PRO A 134 11.42 10.80 -12.83
C PRO A 134 11.28 12.33 -13.05
N THR A 135 11.23 12.76 -14.30
CA THR A 135 10.91 14.13 -14.66
C THR A 135 9.41 14.23 -14.87
N ASP A 136 8.74 15.03 -14.04
CA ASP A 136 7.28 15.20 -13.95
C ASP A 136 6.53 13.89 -13.62
N VAL A 137 6.26 13.66 -12.33
CA VAL A 137 5.76 12.38 -11.82
C VAL A 137 4.25 12.24 -12.09
N ASP A 138 3.88 11.59 -13.19
CA ASP A 138 2.54 11.04 -13.33
C ASP A 138 2.40 9.83 -12.34
N ILE A 139 1.58 9.98 -11.30
CA ILE A 139 1.32 8.93 -10.29
C ILE A 139 -0.11 8.41 -10.43
N ASP A 140 -0.25 7.09 -10.50
CA ASP A 140 -1.56 6.44 -10.36
C ASP A 140 -1.73 5.91 -8.94
N ILE A 141 -2.76 6.38 -8.26
CA ILE A 141 -3.09 5.99 -6.89
C ILE A 141 -4.42 5.26 -6.88
N ALA A 142 -4.46 4.10 -6.22
CA ALA A 142 -5.70 3.40 -5.93
C ALA A 142 -5.90 3.30 -4.41
N PHE A 143 -7.10 3.65 -3.94
CA PHE A 143 -7.52 3.43 -2.56
C PHE A 143 -8.40 2.18 -2.49
N ILE A 144 -7.97 1.19 -1.72
CA ILE A 144 -8.67 -0.09 -1.54
C ILE A 144 -9.20 -0.12 -0.12
N LEU A 145 -10.53 -0.12 0.01
CA LEU A 145 -11.21 -0.10 1.28
C LEU A 145 -11.74 -1.49 1.65
N ASP A 146 -11.38 -2.00 2.82
CA ASP A 146 -11.89 -3.26 3.35
C ASP A 146 -13.36 -3.10 3.79
N SER A 147 -14.27 -3.49 2.88
CA SER A 147 -15.70 -3.59 3.12
C SER A 147 -16.13 -5.04 3.36
N SER A 148 -15.39 -5.77 4.19
CA SER A 148 -15.79 -7.12 4.66
C SER A 148 -16.78 -7.04 5.81
N GLU A 149 -17.42 -8.17 6.15
CA GLU A 149 -18.37 -8.26 7.26
C GLU A 149 -17.80 -7.77 8.60
N SER A 150 -16.49 -7.95 8.80
CA SER A 150 -15.77 -7.47 9.98
C SER A 150 -15.65 -5.94 10.07
N THR A 151 -15.99 -5.21 9.01
CA THR A 151 -15.98 -3.74 9.01
C THR A 151 -17.33 -3.18 9.44
N THR A 152 -17.35 -2.58 10.62
CA THR A 152 -18.55 -1.92 11.16
C THR A 152 -18.89 -0.67 10.35
N GLN A 153 -20.17 -0.27 10.39
CA GLN A 153 -20.62 0.92 9.69
C GLN A 153 -19.95 2.21 10.19
N MET A 154 -19.57 2.27 11.47
CA MET A 154 -18.85 3.41 12.03
C MET A 154 -17.41 3.47 11.50
N GLN A 155 -16.68 2.35 11.55
CA GLN A 155 -15.33 2.27 10.99
C GLN A 155 -15.29 2.60 9.49
N PHE A 156 -16.26 2.09 8.71
CA PHE A 156 -16.35 2.43 7.29
C PHE A 156 -16.56 3.93 7.05
N LYS A 157 -17.36 4.59 7.91
CA LYS A 157 -17.58 6.04 7.83
C LYS A 157 -16.35 6.84 8.25
N GLU A 158 -15.58 6.36 9.23
CA GLU A 158 -14.35 7.03 9.67
C GLU A 158 -13.23 6.98 8.62
N ILE A 159 -13.22 5.95 7.78
CA ILE A 159 -12.21 5.82 6.72
C ILE A 159 -12.58 6.65 5.47
N LYS A 160 -13.86 6.98 5.29
CA LYS A 160 -14.36 7.76 4.13
C LYS A 160 -14.13 9.26 4.32
#